data_AF-A0A969EKB0-F1
#
_entry.id   AF-A0A969EKB0-F1
#
_cell.length_a   1.000
_cell.length_b   1.000
_cell.length_c   1.000
_cell.angle_alpha   90.00
_cell.angle_beta   90.00
_cell.angle_gamma   90.00
#
_symmetry.space_group_name_H-M   'P 1'
#
loop_
_entity.id
_entity.type
_entity.pdbx_description
1 polymer ?
#
loop_
_entity_poly.entity_id
_entity_poly.type
_entity_poly.pdbx_seq_one_letter_code
_entity_poly.pdbx_strand_id
1 'polypeptide(L)'
;MNHGPNRAVNIILSDFMPKGVFINSVISSLANCSTIPLPVNHVTCDIPWLNPGEVETVQIVVTALQPGQITNFAFSTNHGKDFNPANNSTSKTVQILPFGFTAPILQKVTPK
;
A
#
# COMPACT_ATOMS: atom_id res chain seq x y z
N MET A 1 -2.62 10.46 3.45
CA MET A 1 -3.08 11.85 3.59
C MET A 1 -1.95 12.65 4.21
N ASN A 2 -1.42 13.61 3.44
CA ASN A 2 -0.72 14.83 3.86
C ASN A 2 -1.49 15.51 5.00
N HIS A 3 -1.02 15.51 6.22
CA HIS A 3 -1.84 15.78 7.39
C HIS A 3 -1.01 16.65 8.36
N GLY A 4 0.27 16.87 8.08
CA GLY A 4 1.15 17.81 8.76
C GLY A 4 1.01 19.21 8.15
N PRO A 5 1.59 20.23 8.79
CA PRO A 5 1.48 21.60 8.31
C PRO A 5 2.31 21.84 7.03
N ASN A 6 3.28 20.97 6.74
CA ASN A 6 4.23 21.11 5.64
C ASN A 6 4.00 20.04 4.57
N ARG A 7 4.50 20.31 3.36
CA ARG A 7 4.62 19.30 2.30
C ARG A 7 5.51 18.15 2.77
N ALA A 8 5.03 16.92 2.64
CA ALA A 8 5.83 15.72 2.79
C ALA A 8 6.53 15.41 1.45
N VAL A 9 7.79 14.97 1.51
CA VAL A 9 8.62 14.67 0.33
C VAL A 9 9.36 13.35 0.53
N ASN A 10 9.70 12.69 -0.57
CA ASN A 10 10.43 11.41 -0.58
C ASN A 10 9.76 10.37 0.34
N ILE A 11 8.45 10.19 0.13
CA ILE A 11 7.67 9.21 0.88
C ILE A 11 7.88 7.85 0.22
N ILE A 12 8.23 6.84 1.01
CA ILE A 12 8.37 5.46 0.56
C ILE A 12 7.21 4.66 1.16
N LEU A 13 6.38 4.08 0.31
CA LEU A 13 5.40 3.07 0.66
C LEU A 13 6.01 1.68 0.46
N SER A 14 5.85 0.80 1.44
CA SER A 14 6.30 -0.58 1.44
C SER A 14 5.16 -1.49 1.88
N ASP A 15 4.82 -2.50 1.08
CA ASP A 15 3.68 -3.38 1.33
C ASP A 15 4.04 -4.86 1.05
N PHE A 16 4.12 -5.65 2.11
CA PHE A 16 4.42 -7.08 2.02
C PHE A 16 3.12 -7.85 1.89
N MET A 17 2.91 -8.40 0.70
CA MET A 17 1.74 -9.21 0.45
C MET A 17 1.81 -10.52 1.23
N PRO A 18 0.73 -10.91 1.91
CA PRO A 18 0.65 -12.20 2.55
C PRO A 18 0.79 -13.34 1.53
N LYS A 19 1.14 -14.54 2.03
CA LYS A 19 1.14 -15.74 1.19
C LYS A 19 -0.27 -16.02 0.67
N GLY A 20 -0.35 -16.63 -0.50
CA GLY A 20 -1.64 -16.99 -1.11
C GLY A 20 -2.26 -15.88 -1.97
N VAL A 21 -1.54 -14.80 -2.28
CA VAL A 21 -1.90 -13.86 -3.35
C VAL A 21 -0.77 -13.71 -4.35
N PHE A 22 -1.12 -13.39 -5.59
CA PHE A 22 -0.20 -13.05 -6.66
C PHE A 22 -0.50 -11.61 -7.11
N ILE A 23 0.53 -10.77 -7.20
CA ILE A 23 0.38 -9.37 -7.66
C ILE A 23 0.21 -9.37 -9.18
N ASN A 24 -0.91 -8.81 -9.66
CA ASN A 24 -1.18 -8.66 -11.09
C ASN A 24 -0.68 -7.31 -11.59
N SER A 25 -0.99 -6.23 -10.85
CA SER A 25 -0.62 -4.88 -11.22
C SER A 25 -0.67 -3.92 -10.03
N VAL A 26 0.04 -2.81 -10.17
CA VAL A 26 0.01 -1.68 -9.24
C VAL A 26 -0.29 -0.42 -10.03
N ILE A 27 -1.27 0.36 -9.58
CA ILE A 27 -1.76 1.56 -10.24
C ILE A 27 -1.69 2.72 -9.25
N SER A 28 -1.13 3.84 -9.68
CA SER A 28 -1.02 5.07 -8.91
C SER A 28 -0.99 6.26 -9.87
N SER A 29 -1.51 7.41 -9.40
CA SER A 29 -1.50 8.67 -10.16
C SER A 29 -0.22 9.47 -9.97
N LEU A 30 0.46 9.30 -8.84
CA LEU A 30 1.61 10.12 -8.44
C LEU A 30 2.84 9.29 -8.08
N ALA A 31 2.66 8.06 -7.60
CA ALA A 31 3.74 7.22 -7.13
C ALA A 31 4.38 6.43 -8.27
N ASN A 32 5.70 6.26 -8.18
CA ASN A 32 6.43 5.31 -9.01
C ASN A 32 6.56 4.01 -8.22
N CYS A 33 5.92 2.94 -8.70
CA CYS A 33 5.87 1.67 -8.01
C CYS A 33 6.73 0.60 -8.68
N SER A 34 7.35 -0.24 -7.87
CA SER A 34 8.05 -1.46 -8.26
C SER A 34 7.53 -2.65 -7.45
N THR A 35 7.62 -3.84 -8.05
CA THR A 35 7.13 -5.08 -7.44
C THR A 35 8.19 -6.15 -7.47
N ILE A 36 8.37 -6.86 -6.36
CA ILE A 36 9.13 -8.10 -6.29
C ILE A 36 8.11 -9.25 -6.24
N PRO A 37 8.07 -10.14 -7.25
CA PRO A 37 7.09 -11.23 -7.30
C PRO A 37 7.39 -12.31 -6.24
N LEU A 38 6.60 -13.39 -6.25
CA LEU A 38 6.82 -14.55 -5.38
C LEU A 38 8.27 -15.07 -5.49
N PRO A 39 8.87 -15.56 -4.39
CA PRO A 39 8.25 -15.80 -3.08
C PRO A 39 8.24 -14.59 -2.14
N VAL A 40 8.87 -13.47 -2.50
CA VAL A 40 8.98 -12.28 -1.65
C VAL A 40 7.67 -11.50 -1.61
N ASN A 41 7.02 -11.33 -2.77
CA ASN A 41 5.69 -10.74 -2.92
C ASN A 41 5.55 -9.36 -2.24
N HIS A 42 6.29 -8.39 -2.75
CA HIS A 42 6.47 -7.09 -2.11
C HIS A 42 6.25 -5.96 -3.11
N VAL A 43 5.54 -4.91 -2.70
CA VAL A 43 5.35 -3.67 -3.46
C VAL A 43 6.08 -2.54 -2.76
N THR A 44 6.88 -1.79 -3.52
CA THR A 44 7.50 -0.54 -3.05
C THR A 44 7.08 0.59 -3.97
N CYS A 45 6.58 1.69 -3.42
CA CYS A 45 6.23 2.88 -4.19
C CYS A 45 6.88 4.13 -3.64
N ASP A 46 7.53 4.88 -4.52
CA ASP A 46 8.08 6.20 -4.24
C ASP A 46 7.03 7.26 -4.58
N ILE A 47 6.51 7.95 -3.55
CA ILE A 47 5.61 9.09 -3.69
C ILE A 47 6.47 10.36 -3.55
N PRO A 48 6.68 11.12 -4.64
CA PRO A 48 7.62 12.25 -4.63
C PRO A 48 7.28 13.32 -3.60
N TRP A 49 5.99 13.65 -3.48
CA TRP A 49 5.49 14.63 -2.52
C TRP A 49 3.98 14.49 -2.26
N LEU A 50 3.52 15.05 -1.14
CA LEU A 50 2.10 15.28 -0.83
C LEU A 50 1.96 16.62 -0.09
N ASN A 51 1.12 17.54 -0.60
CA ASN A 51 0.80 18.78 0.12
C ASN A 51 -0.06 18.49 1.37
N PRO A 52 -0.15 19.43 2.32
CA PRO A 52 -1.12 19.35 3.41
C PRO A 52 -2.54 19.16 2.86
N GLY A 53 -3.27 18.20 3.40
CA GLY A 53 -4.62 17.81 2.98
C GLY A 53 -4.68 16.74 1.88
N GLU A 54 -3.62 16.54 1.09
CA GLU A 54 -3.68 15.67 -0.10
C GLU A 54 -3.62 14.18 0.23
N VAL A 55 -4.23 13.36 -0.62
CA VAL A 55 -4.25 11.90 -0.50
C VAL A 55 -3.79 11.29 -1.81
N GLU A 56 -2.69 10.53 -1.77
CA GLU A 56 -2.36 9.60 -2.84
C GLU A 56 -2.94 8.22 -2.50
N THR A 57 -3.51 7.56 -3.51
CA THR A 57 -4.03 6.19 -3.39
C THR A 57 -3.27 5.28 -4.33
N VAL A 58 -2.67 4.23 -3.77
CA VAL A 58 -2.01 3.17 -4.54
C VAL A 58 -2.94 1.97 -4.57
N GLN A 59 -3.38 1.58 -5.76
CA GLN A 59 -4.25 0.42 -5.95
C GLN A 59 -3.42 -0.78 -6.37
N ILE A 60 -3.52 -1.87 -5.60
CA ILE A 60 -2.81 -3.11 -5.88
C ILE A 60 -3.84 -4.18 -6.25
N VAL A 61 -3.76 -4.65 -7.49
CA VAL A 61 -4.64 -5.70 -8.01
C VAL A 61 -3.95 -7.03 -7.81
N VAL A 62 -4.60 -7.95 -7.09
CA VAL A 62 -4.06 -9.27 -6.79
C VAL A 62 -5.00 -10.39 -7.23
N THR A 63 -4.44 -11.55 -7.50
CA THR A 63 -5.17 -12.82 -7.63
C THR A 63 -4.99 -13.64 -6.36
N ALA A 64 -6.09 -14.03 -5.72
CA ALA A 64 -6.05 -14.96 -4.61
C ALA A 64 -5.80 -16.40 -5.11
N LEU A 65 -4.84 -17.09 -4.50
CA LEU A 65 -4.48 -18.46 -4.82
C LEU A 65 -5.19 -19.49 -3.94
N GLN A 66 -5.70 -19.06 -2.77
CA GLN A 66 -6.41 -19.92 -1.82
C GLN A 66 -7.58 -19.16 -1.18
N PRO A 67 -8.73 -19.83 -0.93
CA PRO A 67 -9.80 -19.27 -0.11
C PRO A 67 -9.33 -19.05 1.33
N GLY A 68 -9.91 -18.05 1.98
CA GLY A 68 -9.57 -17.72 3.37
C GLY A 68 -9.52 -16.23 3.64
N GLN A 69 -9.11 -15.89 4.86
CA GLN A 69 -8.94 -14.51 5.27
C GLN A 69 -7.50 -14.07 4.98
N ILE A 70 -7.36 -12.97 4.25
CA ILE A 70 -6.06 -12.41 3.89
C ILE A 70 -6.00 -11.00 4.46
N THR A 71 -4.96 -10.73 5.26
CA THR A 71 -4.68 -9.41 5.81
C THR A 71 -3.38 -8.88 5.21
N ASN A 72 -3.48 -7.74 4.54
CA ASN A 72 -2.35 -7.04 3.95
C ASN A 72 -1.91 -5.87 4.83
N PHE A 73 -0.60 -5.62 4.92
CA PHE A 73 -0.01 -4.58 5.78
C PHE A 73 0.93 -3.68 4.97
N ALA A 74 0.55 -2.42 4.84
CA ALA A 74 1.37 -1.40 4.21
C ALA A 74 1.94 -0.43 5.24
N PHE A 75 3.17 -0.01 4.98
CA PHE A 75 3.95 0.90 5.80
C PHE A 75 4.43 2.06 4.95
N SER A 76 4.38 3.29 5.47
CA SER A 76 4.98 4.45 4.81
C SER A 76 6.08 5.07 5.66
N THR A 77 7.17 5.50 5.05
CA THR A 77 8.20 6.32 5.72
C THR A 77 8.40 7.60 4.92
N ASN A 78 8.86 8.66 5.58
CA ASN A 78 9.31 9.90 4.92
C ASN A 78 10.73 10.25 5.44
N HIS A 79 11.44 11.12 4.73
CA HIS A 79 12.77 11.59 5.14
C HIS A 79 12.72 12.86 6.03
N GLY A 80 11.53 13.22 6.53
CA GLY A 80 11.27 14.38 7.38
C GLY A 80 11.19 14.02 8.87
N LYS A 81 11.05 15.03 9.74
CA LYS A 81 10.81 14.81 11.17
C LYS A 81 9.35 14.36 11.37
N ASP A 82 9.14 13.04 11.36
CA ASP A 82 7.86 12.43 11.71
C ASP A 82 7.66 12.43 13.23
N PHE A 83 6.62 13.13 13.68
CA PHE A 83 6.28 13.28 15.10
C PHE A 83 5.29 12.21 15.60
N ASN A 84 4.80 11.31 14.73
CA ASN A 84 3.92 10.22 15.12
C ASN A 84 4.07 8.97 14.22
N PRO A 85 5.19 8.24 14.31
CA PRO A 85 5.46 7.08 13.45
C PRO A 85 4.45 5.91 13.62
N ALA A 86 3.61 5.92 14.66
CA ALA A 86 2.60 4.90 14.88
C ALA A 86 1.44 4.93 13.86
N ASN A 87 1.25 6.05 13.15
CA ASN A 87 0.17 6.20 12.16
C ASN A 87 0.58 5.80 10.72
N ASN A 88 1.83 5.41 10.53
CA ASN A 88 2.41 5.07 9.23
C ASN A 88 2.15 3.63 8.79
N SER A 89 1.21 2.95 9.44
CA SER A 89 0.80 1.60 9.07
C SER A 89 -0.69 1.57 8.74
N THR A 90 -1.04 0.88 7.67
CA THR A 90 -2.44 0.60 7.29
C THR A 90 -2.58 -0.89 7.05
N SER A 91 -3.72 -1.45 7.43
CA SER A 91 -4.02 -2.85 7.15
C SER A 91 -5.39 -3.01 6.51
N LYS A 92 -5.50 -3.99 5.62
CA LYS A 92 -6.73 -4.32 4.92
C LYS A 92 -6.93 -5.82 4.98
N THR A 93 -8.06 -6.23 5.54
CA THR A 93 -8.46 -7.63 5.57
C THR A 93 -9.56 -7.87 4.54
N VAL A 94 -9.39 -8.92 3.73
CA VAL A 94 -10.36 -9.36 2.73
C VAL A 94 -10.64 -10.84 2.98
N GLN A 95 -11.93 -11.20 2.90
CA GLN A 95 -12.35 -12.60 2.91
C GLN A 95 -12.49 -13.08 1.47
N ILE A 96 -11.69 -14.06 1.09
CA ILE A 96 -11.77 -14.72 -0.21
C ILE A 96 -12.67 -15.95 -0.05
N LEU A 97 -13.82 -15.88 -0.71
CA LEU A 97 -14.76 -16.98 -0.77
C LEU A 97 -14.22 -18.08 -1.69
N PRO A 98 -14.55 -19.36 -1.44
CA PRO A 98 -14.23 -20.43 -2.37
C PRO A 98 -14.94 -20.17 -3.71
N PHE A 99 -14.15 -19.95 -4.76
CA PHE A 99 -14.52 -19.66 -6.15
C PHE A 99 -15.20 -18.30 -6.42
N GLY A 100 -14.55 -17.50 -7.28
CA GLY A 100 -15.25 -16.60 -8.21
C GLY A 100 -15.07 -15.08 -8.09
N PHE A 101 -14.32 -14.54 -7.13
CA PHE A 101 -14.23 -13.08 -6.98
C PHE A 101 -12.78 -12.57 -6.95
N THR A 102 -12.41 -11.83 -8.00
CA THR A 102 -11.29 -10.88 -7.98
C THR A 102 -11.70 -9.68 -7.13
N ALA A 103 -11.19 -9.60 -5.90
CA ALA A 103 -11.37 -8.42 -5.07
C ALA A 103 -10.19 -7.45 -5.32
N PRO A 104 -10.42 -6.22 -5.81
CA PRO A 104 -9.35 -5.21 -5.81
C PRO A 104 -8.99 -4.86 -4.37
N ILE A 105 -7.71 -5.03 -4.00
CA ILE A 105 -7.22 -4.52 -2.72
C ILE A 105 -6.89 -3.04 -2.93
N LEU A 106 -7.81 -2.17 -2.49
CA LEU A 106 -7.54 -0.74 -2.42
C LEU A 106 -6.82 -0.44 -1.12
N GLN A 107 -5.52 -0.20 -1.19
CA GLN A 107 -4.76 0.32 -0.06
C GLN A 107 -4.74 1.85 -0.11
N LYS A 108 -5.49 2.45 0.81
CA LYS A 108 -5.28 3.85 1.15
C LYS A 108 -4.15 3.92 2.13
N VAL A 109 -3.01 4.41 1.65
CA VAL A 109 -1.87 4.73 2.50
C VAL A 109 -2.10 6.11 3.07
N THR A 110 -1.78 6.26 4.35
CA THR A 110 -1.84 7.56 5.02
C THR A 110 -0.45 8.01 5.43
N PRO A 111 0.45 8.39 4.49
CA PRO A 111 1.74 8.94 4.90
C PRO A 111 1.56 10.36 5.39
N LYS A 112 2.22 10.70 6.51
CA LYS A 112 2.38 12.08 6.95
C LYS A 112 3.86 12.38 7.22
#